data_AF-A0A5F1ZAC0-F1
#
_entry.id   AF-A0A5F1ZAC0-F1
#
_cell.length_a   1.000
_cell.length_b   1.000
_cell.length_c   1.000
_cell.angle_alpha   90.00
_cell.angle_beta   90.00
_cell.angle_gamma   90.00
#
_symmetry.space_group_name_H-M   'P 1'
#
loop_
_entity.id
_entity.type
_entity.pdbx_description
1 polymer ?
#
loop_
_entity_poly.entity_id
_entity_poly.type
_entity_poly.pdbx_seq_one_letter_code
_entity_poly.pdbx_strand_id
1 'polypeptide(L)'
;MNKSIIKNCFQLIYLLMVVYCFSFSLSADPKDPPSSISFVEGGVKKTFYRNPNVEAEFVEPGLAKESQEKNQGKQGVKSGWNIRPSGKQLFSKSNKSTNTKVTEVYSTSVGSGPSIVLPGILIVTFSSDQSRESLERISKKYGIQLQNQFSPRLASFQTEPGFLSVEKANELLSESNVLEAYPDTAVEKSLK
;
A
#
# COMPACT_ATOMS: atom_id res chain seq x y z
N MET A 1 -6.27 60.37 -24.64
CA MET A 1 -5.98 59.13 -23.88
C MET A 1 -6.52 57.94 -24.67
N ASN A 2 -5.67 57.00 -25.07
CA ASN A 2 -5.98 56.02 -26.11
C ASN A 2 -6.82 54.86 -25.57
N LYS A 3 -8.09 54.75 -25.98
CA LYS A 3 -9.07 53.76 -25.46
C LYS A 3 -8.61 52.29 -25.60
N SER A 4 -7.69 52.02 -26.53
CA SER A 4 -7.09 50.69 -26.73
C SER A 4 -6.22 50.25 -25.54
N ILE A 5 -5.44 51.18 -24.96
CA ILE A 5 -4.54 50.89 -23.83
C ILE A 5 -5.35 50.50 -22.58
N ILE A 6 -6.47 51.18 -22.35
CA ILE A 6 -7.36 50.91 -21.21
C ILE A 6 -7.97 49.51 -21.30
N LYS A 7 -8.42 49.08 -22.49
CA LYS A 7 -8.96 47.72 -22.69
C LYS A 7 -7.93 46.62 -22.44
N ASN A 8 -6.70 46.82 -22.90
CA ASN A 8 -5.62 45.84 -22.72
C ASN A 8 -5.22 45.71 -21.25
N CYS A 9 -5.22 46.81 -20.48
CA CYS A 9 -4.98 46.76 -19.03
C CYS A 9 -6.08 45.99 -18.28
N PHE A 10 -7.36 46.18 -18.65
CA PHE A 10 -8.46 45.43 -18.03
C PHE A 10 -8.39 43.93 -18.33
N GLN A 11 -8.02 43.54 -19.55
CA GLN A 11 -7.82 42.12 -19.90
C GLN A 11 -6.65 41.49 -19.13
N LEU A 12 -5.56 42.22 -18.93
CA LEU A 12 -4.41 41.73 -18.17
C LEU A 12 -4.74 41.52 -16.69
N ILE A 13 -5.48 42.46 -16.08
CA ILE A 13 -5.93 42.34 -14.68
C ILE A 13 -6.87 41.15 -14.52
N TYR A 14 -7.78 40.94 -15.48
CA TYR A 14 -8.69 39.80 -15.46
C TYR A 14 -7.93 38.46 -15.58
N LEU A 15 -6.95 38.38 -16.47
CA LEU A 15 -6.12 37.18 -16.63
C LEU A 15 -5.33 36.86 -15.35
N LEU A 16 -4.76 37.87 -14.70
CA LEU A 16 -4.02 37.72 -13.44
C LEU A 16 -4.93 37.24 -12.30
N MET A 17 -6.16 37.75 -12.21
CA MET A 17 -7.16 37.27 -11.25
C MET A 17 -7.53 35.80 -11.46
N VAL A 18 -7.72 35.38 -12.71
CA VAL A 18 -8.05 33.99 -13.03
C VAL A 18 -6.90 33.05 -12.64
N VAL A 19 -5.65 33.40 -12.96
CA VAL A 19 -4.47 32.60 -12.58
C VAL A 19 -4.31 32.52 -11.06
N TYR A 20 -4.58 33.61 -10.33
CA TYR A 20 -4.51 33.63 -8.87
C TYR A 20 -5.58 32.75 -8.21
N CYS A 21 -6.81 32.74 -8.75
CA CYS A 21 -7.89 31.87 -8.26
C CYS A 21 -7.62 30.38 -8.48
N PHE A 22 -6.84 30.00 -9.50
CA PHE A 22 -6.45 28.60 -9.73
C PHE A 22 -5.15 28.19 -9.00
N SER A 23 -4.49 29.13 -8.31
CA SER A 23 -3.23 28.88 -7.60
C SER A 23 -3.42 28.46 -6.14
N PHE A 24 -4.67 28.31 -5.67
CA PHE A 24 -4.93 27.66 -4.38
C PHE A 24 -4.58 26.18 -4.51
N SER A 25 -3.34 25.86 -4.14
CA SER A 25 -2.93 24.49 -3.88
C SER A 25 -3.87 23.95 -2.83
N LEU A 26 -4.69 22.96 -3.24
CA LEU A 26 -5.54 22.18 -2.37
C LEU A 26 -4.62 21.35 -1.47
N SER A 27 -4.07 22.00 -0.44
CA SER A 27 -3.27 21.36 0.60
C SER A 27 -4.24 20.62 1.51
N ALA A 28 -4.80 19.53 1.01
CA ALA A 28 -5.41 18.54 1.85
C ALA A 28 -4.27 17.93 2.66
N ASP A 29 -4.23 18.21 3.97
CA ASP A 29 -3.39 17.43 4.89
C ASP A 29 -3.66 15.95 4.60
N PRO A 30 -2.62 15.09 4.48
CA PRO A 30 -2.82 13.67 4.30
C PRO A 30 -3.65 13.19 5.48
N LYS A 31 -4.93 12.87 5.24
CA LYS A 31 -5.77 12.29 6.27
C LYS A 31 -5.05 11.04 6.76
N ASP A 32 -4.83 10.95 8.06
CA ASP A 32 -4.30 9.73 8.64
C ASP A 32 -5.15 8.55 8.15
N PRO A 33 -4.51 7.49 7.64
CA PRO A 33 -5.25 6.36 7.11
C PRO A 33 -6.09 5.75 8.23
N PRO A 34 -7.28 5.20 7.91
CA PRO A 34 -8.22 4.72 8.91
C PRO A 34 -7.57 3.70 9.84
N SER A 35 -7.94 3.70 11.12
CA SER A 35 -7.37 2.77 12.11
C SER A 35 -7.70 1.31 11.84
N SER A 36 -8.75 1.07 11.05
CA SER A 36 -9.12 -0.26 10.59
C SER A 36 -9.78 -0.25 9.21
N ILE A 37 -9.73 -1.39 8.53
CA ILE A 37 -10.28 -1.60 7.19
C ILE A 37 -10.75 -3.05 7.07
N SER A 38 -11.94 -3.30 6.52
CA SER A 38 -12.48 -4.65 6.35
C SER A 38 -12.55 -5.05 4.89
N PHE A 39 -12.37 -6.34 4.61
CA PHE A 39 -12.70 -6.97 3.33
C PHE A 39 -13.32 -8.35 3.53
N VAL A 40 -13.77 -8.95 2.43
CA VAL A 40 -14.28 -10.32 2.38
C VAL A 40 -13.35 -11.17 1.54
N GLU A 41 -12.94 -12.32 2.07
CA GLU A 41 -12.14 -13.33 1.37
C GLU A 41 -12.83 -14.67 1.55
N GLY A 42 -13.27 -15.29 0.44
CA GLY A 42 -13.96 -16.58 0.48
C GLY A 42 -15.21 -16.56 1.36
N GLY A 43 -15.93 -15.44 1.39
CA GLY A 43 -17.13 -15.25 2.22
C GLY A 43 -16.87 -14.93 3.70
N VAL A 44 -15.61 -14.89 4.16
CA VAL A 44 -15.27 -14.52 5.54
C VAL A 44 -14.88 -13.05 5.61
N LYS A 45 -15.58 -12.28 6.46
CA LYS A 45 -15.21 -10.89 6.73
C LYS A 45 -13.96 -10.86 7.63
N LYS A 46 -12.90 -10.24 7.14
CA LYS A 46 -11.67 -9.99 7.89
C LYS A 46 -11.54 -8.48 8.13
N THR A 47 -11.20 -8.10 9.35
CA THR A 47 -10.96 -6.70 9.72
C THR A 47 -9.51 -6.53 10.11
N PHE A 48 -8.88 -5.57 9.44
CA PHE A 48 -7.49 -5.25 9.59
C PHE A 48 -7.37 -4.03 10.48
N TYR A 49 -6.53 -4.10 11.50
CA TYR A 49 -6.25 -2.99 12.39
C TYR A 49 -4.79 -2.60 12.22
N ARG A 50 -4.55 -1.30 12.02
CA ARG A 50 -3.20 -0.77 11.99
C ARG A 50 -2.58 -0.98 13.36
N ASN A 51 -1.44 -1.68 13.44
CA ASN A 51 -0.73 -1.82 14.71
C ASN A 51 0.35 -0.73 14.78
N PRO A 52 0.13 0.37 15.54
CA PRO A 52 1.12 1.45 15.65
C PRO A 52 2.36 1.02 16.44
N ASN A 53 2.28 -0.06 17.21
CA ASN A 53 3.36 -0.55 18.05
C ASN A 53 4.34 -1.43 17.28
N VAL A 54 4.06 -1.73 16.01
CA VAL A 54 4.86 -2.66 15.20
C VAL A 54 5.19 -2.05 13.84
N GLU A 55 6.47 -2.14 13.47
CA GLU A 55 7.01 -1.70 12.19
C GLU A 55 7.66 -2.87 11.47
N ALA A 56 7.56 -2.88 10.14
CA ALA A 56 8.26 -3.79 9.27
C ALA A 56 9.22 -3.02 8.37
N GLU A 57 10.44 -3.52 8.31
CA GLU A 57 11.50 -3.00 7.44
C GLU A 57 12.03 -4.12 6.56
N PHE A 58 12.13 -3.84 5.26
CA PHE A 58 12.73 -4.78 4.32
C PHE A 58 14.26 -4.68 4.39
N VAL A 59 14.90 -5.82 4.58
CA VAL A 59 16.36 -5.93 4.64
C VAL A 59 16.85 -6.69 3.42
N GLU A 60 17.60 -6.02 2.56
CA GLU A 60 18.23 -6.66 1.42
C GLU A 60 19.21 -7.76 1.86
N PRO A 61 19.36 -8.85 1.08
CA PRO A 61 20.29 -9.93 1.40
C PRO A 61 21.73 -9.49 1.65
N GLY A 62 22.19 -8.43 0.98
CA GLY A 62 23.54 -7.86 1.19
C GLY A 62 23.72 -7.26 2.59
N LEU A 63 22.74 -6.48 3.07
CA LEU A 63 22.77 -5.85 4.40
C LEU A 63 22.61 -6.86 5.53
N ALA A 64 21.82 -7.92 5.30
CA ALA A 64 21.65 -9.00 6.27
C ALA A 64 22.97 -9.77 6.51
N LYS A 65 23.75 -10.02 5.45
CA LYS A 65 25.06 -10.69 5.54
C LYS A 65 26.07 -9.86 6.35
N GLU A 66 26.16 -8.55 6.08
CA GLU A 66 27.06 -7.66 6.82
C GLU A 66 26.70 -7.59 8.32
N SER A 67 25.40 -7.62 8.65
CA SER A 67 24.92 -7.66 10.04
C SER A 67 25.24 -8.97 10.75
N GLN A 68 25.13 -10.10 10.05
CA GLN A 68 25.45 -11.43 10.58
C GLN A 68 26.95 -11.60 10.85
N GLU A 69 27.81 -11.05 10.00
CA GLU A 69 29.26 -11.07 10.20
C GLU A 69 29.71 -10.19 11.37
N LYS A 70 29.07 -9.02 11.58
CA LYS A 70 29.38 -8.12 12.70
C LYS A 70 28.82 -8.58 14.05
N ASN A 71 27.72 -9.33 14.07
CA ASN A 71 27.05 -9.77 15.29
C ASN A 71 27.13 -11.29 15.47
N GLN A 72 28.34 -11.82 15.67
CA GLN A 72 28.53 -13.24 16.00
C GLN A 72 27.88 -13.57 17.36
N GLY A 73 26.70 -14.21 17.34
CA GLY A 73 26.09 -14.85 18.52
C GLY A 73 24.82 -14.23 19.09
N LYS A 74 24.30 -13.12 18.55
CA LYS A 74 22.94 -12.62 18.83
C LYS A 74 22.07 -12.77 17.59
N GLN A 75 20.77 -13.05 17.75
CA GLN A 75 19.81 -13.25 16.65
C GLN A 75 20.02 -12.18 15.56
N GLY A 76 20.72 -12.55 14.48
CA GLY A 76 21.10 -11.64 13.43
C GLY A 76 19.86 -11.22 12.63
N VAL A 77 19.90 -10.00 12.11
CA VAL A 77 18.90 -9.50 11.16
C VAL A 77 18.85 -10.45 9.97
N LYS A 78 17.68 -10.99 9.65
CA LYS A 78 17.50 -11.90 8.50
C LYS A 78 17.24 -11.08 7.24
N SER A 79 17.60 -11.60 6.08
CA SER A 79 17.18 -11.01 4.80
C SER A 79 15.66 -11.14 4.64
N GLY A 80 15.02 -10.12 4.08
CA GLY A 80 13.57 -10.05 3.90
C GLY A 80 12.89 -9.09 4.89
N TRP A 81 11.59 -9.27 5.07
CA TRP A 81 10.79 -8.43 5.98
C TRP A 81 11.07 -8.79 7.44
N ASN A 82 11.53 -7.80 8.20
CA ASN A 82 11.77 -7.93 9.64
C ASN A 82 10.75 -7.10 10.40
N ILE A 83 9.98 -7.76 11.26
CA ILE A 83 8.93 -7.18 12.10
C ILE A 83 9.52 -6.86 13.46
N ARG A 84 9.23 -5.68 14.02
CA ARG A 84 9.78 -5.22 15.30
C ARG A 84 8.87 -4.25 16.02
N PRO A 85 9.07 -4.03 17.33
CA PRO A 85 8.47 -2.90 18.02
C PRO A 85 8.84 -1.57 17.38
N SER A 86 7.87 -0.67 17.27
CA SER A 86 8.03 0.68 16.72
C SER A 86 9.15 1.44 17.42
N GLY A 87 9.97 2.17 16.64
CA GLY A 87 11.06 2.99 17.14
C GLY A 87 12.38 2.25 17.44
N LYS A 88 12.42 0.91 17.38
CA LYS A 88 13.69 0.17 17.43
C LYS A 88 14.36 0.19 16.05
N GLN A 89 15.58 0.70 15.91
CA GLN A 89 16.28 0.69 14.61
C GLN A 89 16.91 -0.69 14.32
N LEU A 90 16.75 -1.22 13.10
CA LEU A 90 17.45 -2.44 12.65
C LEU A 90 18.94 -2.17 12.37
N PHE A 91 19.25 -1.00 11.83
CA PHE A 91 20.61 -0.56 11.52
C PHE A 91 20.81 0.85 12.06
N SER A 92 21.94 1.09 12.72
CA SER A 92 22.24 2.36 13.40
C SER A 92 22.45 3.57 12.48
N LYS A 93 22.26 3.44 11.15
CA LYS A 93 22.43 4.51 10.14
C LYS A 93 22.09 4.04 8.70
N SER A 94 20.93 3.42 8.47
CA SER A 94 20.53 3.07 7.09
C SER A 94 19.69 4.20 6.48
N ASN A 95 20.22 4.86 5.44
CA ASN A 95 19.47 5.82 4.61
C ASN A 95 18.65 5.14 3.48
N LYS A 96 18.59 3.80 3.44
CA LYS A 96 17.98 3.05 2.32
C LYS A 96 16.84 2.13 2.72
N SER A 97 16.43 2.09 3.98
CA SER A 97 15.33 1.23 4.38
C SER A 97 13.98 1.91 4.27
N THR A 98 13.05 1.24 3.58
CA THR A 98 11.65 1.64 3.52
C THR A 98 10.94 1.08 4.76
N ASN A 99 10.69 1.95 5.73
CA ASN A 99 9.90 1.62 6.92
C ASN A 99 8.41 1.60 6.56
N THR A 100 7.73 0.49 6.86
CA THR A 100 6.29 0.34 6.64
C THR A 100 5.61 -0.06 7.95
N LYS A 101 4.42 0.47 8.22
CA LYS A 101 3.65 0.10 9.43
C LYS A 101 2.90 -1.21 9.19
N VAL A 102 2.91 -2.07 10.20
CA VAL A 102 2.30 -3.40 10.13
C VAL A 102 0.80 -3.32 10.38
N THR A 103 0.05 -4.19 9.71
CA THR A 103 -1.40 -4.30 9.87
C THR A 103 -1.76 -5.71 10.29
N GLU A 104 -2.55 -5.84 11.36
CA GLU A 104 -2.98 -7.11 11.92
C GLU A 104 -4.38 -7.46 11.45
N VAL A 105 -4.62 -8.74 11.20
CA VAL A 105 -5.89 -9.29 10.75
C VAL A 105 -6.59 -9.96 11.90
N TYR A 106 -7.83 -9.57 12.11
CA TYR A 106 -8.75 -10.25 13.01
C TYR A 106 -9.92 -10.75 12.18
N SER A 107 -10.09 -12.06 12.14
CA SER A 107 -11.24 -12.70 11.51
C SER A 107 -12.24 -13.14 12.56
N THR A 108 -13.52 -13.10 12.22
CA THR A 108 -14.61 -13.62 13.07
C THR A 108 -14.73 -15.14 13.01
N SER A 109 -13.94 -15.82 12.17
CA SER A 109 -13.91 -17.29 12.13
C SER A 109 -13.27 -17.88 13.39
N VAL A 110 -13.94 -18.88 13.96
CA VAL A 110 -13.46 -19.57 15.18
C VAL A 110 -12.11 -20.24 14.88
N GLY A 111 -11.07 -19.88 15.64
CA GLY A 111 -9.76 -20.53 15.58
C GLY A 111 -8.70 -19.86 14.69
N SER A 112 -9.03 -18.81 13.95
CA SER A 112 -8.03 -18.00 13.24
C SER A 112 -7.38 -17.02 14.22
N GLY A 113 -6.17 -17.34 14.68
CA GLY A 113 -5.37 -16.42 15.49
C GLY A 113 -5.03 -15.10 14.74
N PRO A 114 -4.39 -14.14 15.43
CA PRO A 114 -3.95 -12.90 14.78
C PRO A 114 -3.03 -13.24 13.61
N SER A 115 -3.35 -12.70 12.43
CA SER A 115 -2.50 -12.81 11.24
C SER A 115 -1.88 -11.44 10.96
N ILE A 116 -0.77 -11.41 10.23
CA ILE A 116 -0.09 -10.16 9.90
C ILE A 116 -0.09 -9.99 8.38
N VAL A 117 -0.42 -8.78 7.91
CA VAL A 117 -0.17 -8.40 6.51
C VAL A 117 1.29 -8.10 6.34
N LEU A 118 1.99 -8.94 5.56
CA LEU A 118 3.19 -8.61 4.78
C LEU A 118 3.51 -9.79 3.86
N PRO A 119 2.86 -9.85 2.68
CA PRO A 119 3.58 -9.44 1.47
C PRO A 119 2.78 -8.45 0.62
N GLY A 120 3.47 -7.61 -0.15
CA GLY A 120 2.88 -6.63 -1.07
C GLY A 120 2.23 -7.26 -2.29
N ILE A 121 1.45 -8.32 -2.12
CA ILE A 121 0.75 -9.01 -3.19
C ILE A 121 -0.74 -8.88 -2.92
N LEU A 122 -1.50 -8.49 -3.94
CA LEU A 122 -2.96 -8.44 -3.96
C LEU A 122 -3.46 -9.62 -4.76
N ILE A 123 -4.45 -10.34 -4.23
CA ILE A 123 -5.19 -11.37 -4.95
C ILE A 123 -6.52 -10.75 -5.39
N VAL A 124 -6.82 -10.84 -6.68
CA VAL A 124 -8.00 -10.22 -7.28
C VAL A 124 -8.77 -11.24 -8.11
N THR A 125 -10.05 -11.38 -7.80
CA THR A 125 -11.01 -12.24 -8.52
C THR A 125 -11.99 -11.38 -9.31
N PHE A 126 -12.26 -11.75 -10.56
CA PHE A 126 -13.10 -11.00 -11.48
C PHE A 126 -14.40 -11.74 -11.81
N SER A 127 -15.46 -10.99 -12.13
CA SER A 127 -16.76 -11.53 -12.54
C SER A 127 -16.77 -12.07 -13.98
N SER A 128 -15.83 -11.59 -14.80
CA SER A 128 -15.65 -11.98 -16.19
C SER A 128 -14.17 -12.16 -16.54
N ASP A 129 -13.92 -12.88 -17.63
CA ASP A 129 -12.56 -13.17 -18.10
C ASP A 129 -11.83 -11.87 -18.45
N GLN A 130 -10.60 -11.75 -17.97
CA GLN A 130 -9.75 -10.59 -18.18
C GLN A 130 -8.67 -10.90 -19.21
N SER A 131 -8.60 -10.06 -20.25
CA SER A 131 -7.45 -10.04 -21.15
C SER A 131 -6.24 -9.41 -20.45
N ARG A 132 -5.04 -9.66 -20.99
CA ARG A 132 -3.81 -9.09 -20.45
C ARG A 132 -3.82 -7.56 -20.52
N GLU A 133 -4.36 -6.98 -21.58
CA GLU A 133 -4.49 -5.53 -21.75
C GLU A 133 -5.42 -4.92 -20.69
N SER A 134 -6.48 -5.65 -20.30
CA SER A 134 -7.38 -5.23 -19.21
C SER A 134 -6.64 -5.18 -17.88
N LEU A 135 -5.88 -6.24 -17.55
CA LEU A 135 -5.08 -6.32 -16.33
C LEU A 135 -3.97 -5.26 -16.28
N GLU A 136 -3.36 -4.94 -17.42
CA GLU A 136 -2.36 -3.86 -17.53
C GLU A 136 -3.00 -2.47 -17.34
N ARG A 137 -4.24 -2.27 -17.80
CA ARG A 137 -4.99 -1.03 -17.54
C ARG A 137 -5.26 -0.85 -16.04
N ILE A 138 -5.71 -1.91 -15.38
CA ILE A 138 -5.93 -1.93 -13.92
C ILE A 138 -4.61 -1.64 -13.19
N SER A 139 -3.52 -2.32 -13.58
CA SER A 139 -2.18 -2.10 -13.04
C SER A 139 -1.79 -0.61 -13.06
N LYS A 140 -1.91 0.02 -14.24
CA LYS A 140 -1.57 1.44 -14.41
C LYS A 140 -2.48 2.38 -13.64
N LYS A 141 -3.79 2.10 -13.59
CA LYS A 141 -4.78 2.96 -12.91
C LYS A 141 -4.53 3.03 -11.40
N TYR A 142 -4.17 1.91 -10.78
CA TYR A 142 -4.01 1.83 -9.32
C TYR A 142 -2.56 1.91 -8.84
N GLY A 143 -1.59 1.97 -9.76
CA GLY A 143 -0.16 2.03 -9.43
C GLY A 143 0.39 0.70 -8.92
N ILE A 144 -0.22 -0.42 -9.34
CA ILE A 144 0.17 -1.78 -8.95
C ILE A 144 0.74 -2.51 -10.16
N GLN A 145 1.55 -3.55 -9.95
CA GLN A 145 2.20 -4.30 -11.03
C GLN A 145 1.58 -5.69 -11.17
N LEU A 146 1.06 -6.05 -12.35
CA LEU A 146 0.64 -7.43 -12.62
C LEU A 146 1.82 -8.39 -12.39
N GLN A 147 1.63 -9.33 -11.46
CA GLN A 147 2.64 -10.33 -11.14
C GLN A 147 2.32 -11.64 -11.86
N ASN A 148 1.14 -12.21 -11.62
CA ASN A 148 0.69 -13.45 -12.24
C ASN A 148 -0.79 -13.37 -12.64
N GLN A 149 -1.16 -14.11 -13.68
CA GLN A 149 -2.55 -14.43 -14.00
C GLN A 149 -2.72 -15.94 -13.83
N PHE A 150 -3.36 -16.35 -12.73
CA PHE A 150 -3.55 -17.78 -12.40
C PHE A 150 -4.68 -18.40 -13.23
N SER A 151 -5.69 -17.61 -13.58
CA SER A 151 -6.76 -17.99 -14.50
C SER A 151 -7.32 -16.75 -15.20
N PRO A 152 -8.18 -16.88 -16.22
CA PRO A 152 -8.84 -15.73 -16.84
C PRO A 152 -9.56 -14.81 -15.84
N ARG A 153 -9.98 -15.32 -14.67
CA ARG A 153 -10.71 -14.56 -13.64
C ARG A 153 -9.95 -14.37 -12.33
N LEU A 154 -8.68 -14.78 -12.26
CA LEU A 154 -7.89 -14.70 -11.04
C LEU A 154 -6.46 -14.24 -11.35
N ALA A 155 -6.05 -13.14 -10.76
CA ALA A 155 -4.71 -12.58 -10.93
C ALA A 155 -4.13 -12.11 -9.59
N SER A 156 -2.80 -12.02 -9.53
CA SER A 156 -2.09 -11.33 -8.48
C SER A 156 -1.36 -10.08 -8.98
N PHE A 157 -1.36 -9.06 -8.14
CA PHE A 157 -0.66 -7.80 -8.39
C PHE A 157 0.31 -7.50 -7.25
N GLN A 158 1.50 -7.02 -7.59
CA GLN A 158 2.46 -6.48 -6.63
C GLN A 158 2.13 -5.01 -6.32
N THR A 159 2.20 -4.66 -5.04
CA THR A 159 1.99 -3.32 -4.46
C THR A 159 2.91 -3.15 -3.25
N GLU A 160 2.82 -1.99 -2.62
CA GLU A 160 3.42 -1.66 -1.34
C GLU A 160 2.80 -2.49 -0.22
N PRO A 161 3.61 -3.04 0.69
CA PRO A 161 3.11 -3.93 1.72
C PRO A 161 2.49 -3.20 2.92
N GLY A 162 1.97 -3.98 3.85
CA GLY A 162 1.39 -3.47 5.09
C GLY A 162 0.07 -2.77 4.81
N PHE A 163 -0.19 -1.64 5.47
CA PHE A 163 -1.51 -0.97 5.41
C PHE A 163 -1.89 -0.52 3.98
N LEU A 164 -0.91 -0.07 3.19
CA LEU A 164 -1.12 0.40 1.82
C LEU A 164 -1.67 -0.71 0.91
N SER A 165 -1.20 -1.95 1.06
CA SER A 165 -1.75 -3.09 0.31
C SER A 165 -3.25 -3.28 0.58
N VAL A 166 -3.69 -3.03 1.81
CA VAL A 166 -5.10 -3.19 2.19
C VAL A 166 -5.96 -2.07 1.61
N GLU A 167 -5.44 -0.84 1.62
CA GLU A 167 -6.10 0.30 0.95
C GLU A 167 -6.24 0.05 -0.55
N LYS A 168 -5.16 -0.41 -1.20
CA LYS A 168 -5.17 -0.73 -2.64
C LYS A 168 -6.14 -1.85 -3.00
N ALA A 169 -6.23 -2.89 -2.16
CA ALA A 169 -7.23 -3.94 -2.33
C ALA A 169 -8.66 -3.36 -2.30
N ASN A 170 -8.96 -2.48 -1.35
CA ASN A 170 -10.28 -1.85 -1.25
C ASN A 170 -10.55 -0.85 -2.38
N GLU A 171 -9.54 -0.13 -2.87
CA GLU A 171 -9.66 0.71 -4.06
C GLU A 171 -10.05 -0.13 -5.29
N LEU A 172 -9.49 -1.33 -5.44
CA LEU A 172 -9.82 -2.23 -6.57
C LEU A 172 -11.27 -2.71 -6.56
N LEU A 173 -11.93 -2.80 -5.40
CA LEU A 173 -13.36 -3.14 -5.32
C LEU A 173 -14.27 -2.09 -5.97
N SER A 174 -13.75 -0.90 -6.30
CA SER A 174 -14.49 0.09 -7.08
C SER A 174 -14.62 -0.26 -8.56
N GLU A 175 -13.83 -1.21 -9.07
CA GLU A 175 -13.98 -1.71 -10.43
C GLU A 175 -15.21 -2.62 -10.54
N SER A 176 -16.07 -2.35 -11.52
CA SER A 176 -17.35 -3.05 -11.67
C SER A 176 -17.22 -4.54 -11.98
N ASN A 177 -16.07 -4.97 -12.48
CA ASN A 177 -15.77 -6.36 -12.80
C ASN A 177 -14.99 -7.09 -11.70
N VAL A 178 -14.64 -6.44 -10.58
CA VAL A 178 -13.95 -7.06 -9.45
C VAL A 178 -14.98 -7.63 -8.48
N LEU A 179 -14.85 -8.91 -8.14
CA LEU A 179 -15.69 -9.60 -7.15
C LEU A 179 -15.06 -9.54 -5.76
N GLU A 180 -13.77 -9.86 -5.68
CA GLU A 180 -13.00 -9.88 -4.46
C GLU A 180 -11.61 -9.33 -4.75
N ALA A 181 -11.09 -8.50 -3.85
CA ALA A 181 -9.72 -8.03 -3.86
C ALA A 181 -9.23 -7.99 -2.41
N TYR A 182 -8.12 -8.66 -2.12
CA TYR A 182 -7.55 -8.69 -0.79
C TYR A 182 -6.03 -8.82 -0.83
N PRO A 183 -5.30 -8.25 0.15
CA PRO A 183 -3.89 -8.49 0.32
C PRO A 183 -3.64 -9.95 0.73
N ASP A 184 -2.53 -10.51 0.25
CA ASP A 184 -2.01 -11.76 0.78
C ASP A 184 -1.58 -11.58 2.24
N THR A 185 -1.78 -12.61 3.07
CA THR A 185 -1.55 -12.52 4.52
C THR A 185 -0.63 -13.62 5.00
N ALA A 186 0.31 -13.26 5.87
CA ALA A 186 1.17 -14.23 6.54
C ALA A 186 0.54 -14.61 7.87
N VAL A 187 0.35 -15.91 8.10
CA VAL A 187 -0.12 -16.44 9.38
C VAL A 187 1.09 -16.90 10.18
N GLU A 188 1.32 -16.29 11.34
CA GLU A 188 2.28 -16.82 12.31
C GLU A 188 1.69 -18.09 12.93
N LYS A 189 2.13 -19.26 12.46
CA LYS A 189 1.82 -20.51 13.15
C LYS A 189 2.64 -20.54 14.44
N SER A 190 2.00 -20.24 15.56
CA SER A 190 2.57 -20.58 16.87
C SER A 190 2.74 -22.10 16.93
N LEU A 191 3.99 -22.56 16.89
CA LEU A 191 4.34 -23.92 17.29
C LEU A 191 4.09 -23.99 18.80
N LYS A 192 2.89 -24.42 19.19
CA LYS A 192 2.66 -24.93 20.54
C LYS A 192 3.24 -26.33 20.63
#